data_AF-A0A958J585-F1
#
_entry.id   AF-A0A958J585-F1
#
_cell.length_a   1.000
_cell.length_b   1.000
_cell.length_c   1.000
_cell.angle_alpha   90.00
_cell.angle_beta   90.00
_cell.angle_gamma   90.00
#
_symmetry.space_group_name_H-M   'P 1'
#
loop_
_entity.id
_entity.type
_entity.pdbx_description
1 polymer ?
#
loop_
_entity_poly.entity_id
_entity_poly.type
_entity_poly.pdbx_seq_one_letter_code
_entity_poly.pdbx_strand_id
1 'polypeptide(L)'
;MTIDNITNRLPEYAKDLKLNLSSVMRQTELSKDQLWGCMVAACMACRSPEVSKELLSAARSELAPEIFEAAKIAGALMGMNNIFYRFGHLASNDQYLKLPAGLRMNAIRSHGASKMDFELWSLVASAVNGCGLCIDSHEKALQEHGVSDAQILAAVRVGAVVHGIATVLDAESIVGD
;
A
#
# COMPACT_ATOMS: atom_id res chain seq x y z
N MET A 1 11.49 -3.38 -16.98
CA MET A 1 11.08 -1.96 -17.05
C MET A 1 11.47 -1.32 -15.73
N THR A 2 12.19 -0.20 -15.78
CA THR A 2 12.71 0.44 -14.56
C THR A 2 11.76 1.54 -14.08
N ILE A 3 11.79 1.79 -12.78
CA ILE A 3 11.12 2.92 -12.10
C ILE A 3 11.44 4.27 -12.77
N ASP A 4 12.52 4.35 -13.54
CA ASP A 4 12.94 5.52 -14.28
C ASP A 4 11.82 6.10 -15.17
N ASN A 5 10.97 5.25 -15.76
CA ASN A 5 9.83 5.69 -16.59
C ASN A 5 8.89 6.64 -15.84
N ILE A 6 8.64 6.38 -14.56
CA ILE A 6 7.78 7.23 -13.71
C ILE A 6 8.53 8.50 -13.34
N THR A 7 9.79 8.36 -12.90
CA THR A 7 10.56 9.50 -12.40
C THR A 7 10.96 10.52 -13.48
N ASN A 8 10.99 10.12 -14.75
CA ASN A 8 11.28 11.01 -15.87
C ASN A 8 10.06 11.82 -16.31
N ARG A 9 8.86 11.44 -15.87
CA ARG A 9 7.61 12.15 -16.15
C ARG A 9 7.23 13.13 -15.04
N LEU A 10 7.94 13.10 -13.90
CA LEU A 10 7.69 14.04 -12.82
C LEU A 10 8.24 15.44 -13.21
N PRO A 11 7.43 16.49 -13.10
CA PRO A 11 7.85 17.87 -13.37
C PRO A 11 8.84 18.36 -12.31
N GLU A 12 9.54 19.47 -12.60
CA GLU A 12 10.55 20.04 -11.70
C GLU A 12 9.99 20.40 -10.32
N TYR A 13 8.73 20.84 -10.23
CA TYR A 13 8.10 21.14 -8.95
C TYR A 13 7.90 19.90 -8.07
N ALA A 14 7.93 18.70 -8.65
CA ALA A 14 7.76 17.42 -7.97
C ALA A 14 9.09 16.67 -7.74
N LYS A 15 10.23 17.36 -7.87
CA LYS A 15 11.58 16.77 -7.74
C LYS A 15 11.79 16.02 -6.43
N ASP A 16 11.21 16.47 -5.32
CA ASP A 16 11.32 15.77 -4.03
C ASP A 16 10.72 14.37 -4.08
N LEU A 17 9.62 14.16 -4.81
CA LEU A 17 9.01 12.83 -4.95
C LEU A 17 9.92 11.87 -5.73
N LYS A 18 10.65 12.36 -6.74
CA LYS A 18 11.67 11.59 -7.46
C LYS A 18 12.82 11.16 -6.54
N LEU A 19 13.31 12.08 -5.71
CA LEU A 19 14.37 11.81 -4.75
C LEU A 19 13.91 10.82 -3.68
N ASN A 20 12.68 10.98 -3.18
CA ASN A 20 12.09 10.08 -2.20
C ASN A 20 11.87 8.69 -2.76
N LEU A 21 11.40 8.55 -4.01
CA LEU A 21 11.28 7.23 -4.66
C LEU A 21 12.63 6.53 -4.77
N SER A 22 13.66 7.28 -5.15
CA SER A 22 15.03 6.79 -5.19
C SER A 22 15.53 6.34 -3.81
N SER A 23 15.16 7.07 -2.75
CA SER A 23 15.52 6.75 -1.37
C SER A 23 14.83 5.48 -0.88
N VAL A 24 13.51 5.36 -1.06
CA VAL A 24 12.76 4.17 -0.61
C VAL A 24 13.16 2.91 -1.40
N MET A 25 13.63 3.06 -2.64
CA MET A 25 14.16 1.93 -3.42
C MET A 25 15.53 1.42 -2.96
N ARG A 26 16.29 2.25 -2.24
CA ARG A 26 17.63 1.90 -1.71
C ARG A 26 17.63 1.65 -0.20
N GLN A 27 16.47 1.73 0.44
CA GLN A 27 16.35 1.51 1.87
C GLN A 27 16.71 0.07 2.23
N THR A 28 17.16 -0.16 3.45
CA THR A 28 17.64 -1.47 3.93
C THR A 28 16.74 -2.10 4.99
N GLU A 29 15.75 -1.35 5.45
CA GLU A 29 14.80 -1.79 6.48
C GLU A 29 13.84 -2.88 5.97
N LEU A 30 13.56 -2.89 4.67
CA LEU A 30 12.63 -3.82 4.04
C LEU A 30 13.37 -4.84 3.18
N SER A 31 12.90 -6.09 3.21
CA SER A 31 13.30 -7.08 2.20
C SER A 31 12.77 -6.67 0.81
N LYS A 32 13.30 -7.32 -0.24
CA LYS A 32 12.82 -7.12 -1.61
C LYS A 32 11.31 -7.37 -1.72
N ASP A 33 10.83 -8.47 -1.15
CA ASP A 33 9.41 -8.85 -1.21
C ASP A 33 8.52 -7.88 -0.44
N GLN A 34 9.01 -7.39 0.72
CA GLN A 34 8.32 -6.37 1.50
C GLN A 34 8.20 -5.06 0.73
N LEU A 35 9.30 -4.56 0.18
CA LEU A 35 9.34 -3.31 -0.59
C LEU A 35 8.38 -3.35 -1.78
N TRP A 36 8.52 -4.36 -2.64
CA TRP A 36 7.70 -4.46 -3.85
C TRP A 36 6.23 -4.79 -3.55
N GLY A 37 5.96 -5.60 -2.53
CA GLY A 37 4.58 -5.85 -2.09
C GLY A 37 3.93 -4.59 -1.49
N CYS A 38 4.68 -3.75 -0.77
CA CYS A 38 4.20 -2.44 -0.32
C CYS A 38 3.86 -1.54 -1.51
N MET A 39 4.67 -1.54 -2.57
CA MET A 39 4.36 -0.79 -3.79
C MET A 39 3.08 -1.29 -4.46
N VAL A 40 2.88 -2.59 -4.57
CA VAL A 40 1.65 -3.19 -5.13
C VAL A 40 0.42 -2.75 -4.33
N ALA A 41 0.47 -2.89 -3.01
CA ALA A 41 -0.63 -2.49 -2.13
C ALA A 41 -0.92 -0.98 -2.21
N ALA A 42 0.13 -0.15 -2.24
CA ALA A 42 0.01 1.29 -2.40
C ALA A 42 -0.63 1.66 -3.75
N CYS A 43 -0.21 1.08 -4.87
CA CYS A 43 -0.80 1.34 -6.19
C CYS A 43 -2.30 1.06 -6.20
N MET A 44 -2.71 -0.08 -5.64
CA MET A 44 -4.12 -0.45 -5.57
C MET A 44 -4.94 0.51 -4.69
N ALA A 45 -4.35 1.03 -3.61
CA ALA A 45 -4.99 2.02 -2.76
C ALA A 45 -5.05 3.41 -3.40
N CYS A 46 -4.03 3.82 -4.16
CA CYS A 46 -3.97 5.14 -4.80
C CYS A 46 -4.89 5.29 -6.02
N ARG A 47 -5.20 4.18 -6.71
CA ARG A 47 -6.13 4.14 -7.87
C ARG A 47 -5.74 5.00 -9.08
N SER A 48 -4.46 5.36 -9.21
CA SER A 48 -3.92 6.00 -10.43
C SER A 48 -3.67 4.94 -11.52
N PRO A 49 -4.35 5.00 -12.68
CA PRO A 49 -4.15 4.03 -13.75
C PRO A 49 -2.73 4.02 -14.30
N GLU A 50 -2.12 5.20 -14.45
CA GLU A 50 -0.78 5.33 -15.02
C GLU A 50 0.29 4.77 -14.09
N VAL A 51 0.26 5.17 -12.81
CA VAL A 51 1.20 4.63 -11.81
C VAL A 51 1.01 3.14 -11.62
N SER A 52 -0.25 2.67 -11.59
CA SER A 52 -0.55 1.25 -11.47
C SER A 52 0.01 0.45 -12.65
N LYS A 53 -0.12 0.95 -13.89
CA LYS A 53 0.41 0.27 -15.07
C LYS A 53 1.92 0.04 -14.96
N GLU A 54 2.67 1.08 -14.63
CA GLU A 54 4.13 1.02 -14.58
C GLU A 54 4.63 0.23 -13.36
N LEU A 55 4.17 0.56 -12.15
CA LEU A 55 4.66 -0.07 -10.91
C LEU A 55 4.20 -1.52 -10.77
N LEU A 56 2.96 -1.87 -11.14
CA LEU A 56 2.52 -3.27 -11.08
C LEU A 56 3.27 -4.13 -12.11
N SER A 57 3.58 -3.58 -13.30
CA SER A 57 4.42 -4.29 -14.27
C SER A 57 5.84 -4.50 -13.76
N ALA A 58 6.44 -3.50 -13.10
CA ALA A 58 7.76 -3.62 -12.49
C ALA A 58 7.75 -4.65 -11.34
N ALA A 59 6.80 -4.54 -10.41
CA ALA A 59 6.67 -5.46 -9.28
C ALA A 59 6.47 -6.91 -9.74
N ARG A 60 5.71 -7.15 -10.82
CA ARG A 60 5.51 -8.50 -11.39
C ARG A 60 6.81 -9.13 -11.91
N SER A 61 7.79 -8.33 -12.30
CA SER A 61 9.10 -8.84 -12.73
C SER A 61 10.05 -9.11 -11.55
N GLU A 62 9.76 -8.51 -10.39
CA GLU A 62 10.63 -8.53 -9.21
C GLU A 62 10.18 -9.54 -8.16
N LEU A 63 8.88 -9.83 -8.10
CA LEU A 63 8.24 -10.75 -7.17
C LEU A 63 7.96 -12.10 -7.80
N ALA A 64 7.98 -13.15 -6.97
CA ALA A 64 7.37 -14.42 -7.34
C ALA A 64 5.85 -14.22 -7.61
N PRO A 65 5.24 -14.96 -8.56
CA PRO A 65 3.82 -14.79 -8.89
C PRO A 65 2.87 -14.88 -7.69
N GLU A 66 3.16 -15.79 -6.76
CA GLU A 66 2.34 -16.00 -5.56
C GLU A 66 2.43 -14.83 -4.59
N ILE A 67 3.62 -14.22 -4.45
CA ILE A 67 3.84 -13.04 -3.61
C ILE A 67 3.18 -11.80 -4.23
N PHE A 68 3.27 -11.64 -5.55
CA PHE A 68 2.58 -10.57 -6.27
C PHE A 68 1.06 -10.66 -6.12
N GLU A 69 0.48 -11.86 -6.25
CA GLU A 69 -0.95 -12.06 -6.01
C GLU A 69 -1.34 -11.85 -4.54
N ALA A 70 -0.52 -12.27 -3.58
CA ALA A 70 -0.75 -12.03 -2.16
C ALA A 70 -0.80 -10.52 -1.82
N ALA A 71 0.11 -9.73 -2.38
CA ALA A 71 0.12 -8.27 -2.22
C ALA A 71 -1.12 -7.62 -2.86
N LYS A 72 -1.59 -8.15 -4.00
CA LYS A 72 -2.86 -7.72 -4.60
C LYS A 72 -4.07 -8.06 -3.73
N ILE A 73 -4.08 -9.22 -3.08
CA ILE A 73 -5.12 -9.61 -2.12
C ILE A 73 -5.16 -8.62 -0.96
N ALA A 74 -4.00 -8.22 -0.41
CA ALA A 74 -3.94 -7.21 0.64
C ALA A 74 -4.58 -5.89 0.18
N GLY A 75 -4.17 -5.36 -0.97
CA GLY A 75 -4.76 -4.13 -1.53
C GLY A 75 -6.27 -4.25 -1.80
N ALA A 76 -6.73 -5.37 -2.35
CA ALA A 76 -8.14 -5.60 -2.65
C ALA A 76 -9.01 -5.66 -1.39
N LEU A 77 -8.59 -6.44 -0.38
CA LEU A 77 -9.34 -6.57 0.86
C LEU A 77 -9.31 -5.28 1.67
N MET A 78 -8.19 -4.56 1.69
CA MET A 78 -8.11 -3.26 2.36
C MET A 78 -9.00 -2.22 1.67
N GLY A 79 -9.17 -2.27 0.36
CA GLY A 79 -10.15 -1.44 -0.35
C GLY A 79 -11.59 -1.61 0.16
N MET A 80 -11.96 -2.79 0.65
CA MET A 80 -13.27 -3.06 1.28
C MET A 80 -13.24 -2.76 2.78
N ASN A 81 -12.29 -3.38 3.50
CA ASN A 81 -12.20 -3.35 4.95
C ASN A 81 -12.00 -1.93 5.46
N ASN A 82 -11.13 -1.14 4.82
CA ASN A 82 -10.84 0.21 5.27
C ASN A 82 -12.08 1.11 5.20
N ILE A 83 -12.98 0.89 4.23
CA ILE A 83 -14.24 1.65 4.17
C ILE A 83 -15.15 1.26 5.34
N PHE A 84 -15.39 -0.03 5.52
CA PHE A 84 -16.31 -0.54 6.55
C PHE A 84 -15.84 -0.18 7.97
N TYR A 85 -14.58 -0.48 8.28
CA TYR A 85 -14.04 -0.26 9.62
C TYR A 85 -13.78 1.22 9.92
N ARG A 86 -13.45 2.04 8.89
CA ARG A 86 -13.38 3.49 9.07
C ARG A 86 -14.74 4.08 9.38
N PHE A 87 -15.80 3.64 8.70
CA PHE A 87 -17.17 4.07 9.03
C PHE A 87 -17.49 3.80 10.51
N GLY A 88 -17.22 2.57 10.98
CA GLY A 88 -17.47 2.22 12.38
C GLY A 88 -16.65 3.04 13.39
N HIS A 89 -15.42 3.41 13.05
CA HIS A 89 -14.58 4.26 13.89
C HIS A 89 -15.02 5.74 13.90
N LEU A 90 -15.52 6.26 12.77
CA LEU A 90 -15.94 7.66 12.63
C LEU A 90 -17.40 7.89 13.07
N ALA A 91 -18.25 6.86 13.02
CA ALA A 91 -19.64 6.97 13.43
C ALA A 91 -19.75 7.04 14.97
N SER A 92 -20.46 8.04 15.48
CA SER A 92 -20.71 8.18 16.92
C SER A 92 -21.61 7.08 17.50
N ASN A 93 -22.31 6.32 16.64
CA ASN A 93 -23.17 5.22 17.06
C ASN A 93 -22.40 3.90 17.09
N ASP A 94 -22.09 3.44 18.30
CA ASP A 94 -21.31 2.22 18.56
C ASP A 94 -22.04 0.92 18.19
N GLN A 95 -23.34 0.97 17.91
CA GLN A 95 -24.14 -0.22 17.59
C GLN A 95 -23.72 -0.86 16.26
N TYR A 96 -23.21 -0.07 15.31
CA TYR A 96 -22.83 -0.59 13.99
C TYR A 96 -21.73 -1.65 14.07
N LEU A 97 -20.75 -1.47 14.97
CA LEU A 97 -19.65 -2.42 15.16
C LEU A 97 -20.01 -3.61 16.05
N LYS A 98 -21.19 -3.59 16.70
CA LYS A 98 -21.73 -4.74 17.48
C LYS A 98 -22.49 -5.72 16.59
N LEU A 99 -22.95 -5.27 15.42
CA LEU A 99 -23.62 -6.12 14.45
C LEU A 99 -22.59 -6.95 13.65
N PRO A 100 -22.93 -8.16 13.19
CA PRO A 100 -22.07 -8.92 12.29
C PRO A 100 -21.79 -8.12 11.02
N ALA A 101 -20.51 -7.99 10.65
CA ALA A 101 -20.11 -7.23 9.46
C ALA A 101 -20.73 -7.76 8.16
N GLY A 102 -21.00 -9.07 8.06
CA GLY A 102 -21.57 -9.69 6.87
C GLY A 102 -20.61 -9.74 5.66
N LEU A 103 -19.33 -9.40 5.85
CA LEU A 103 -18.31 -9.36 4.80
C LEU A 103 -17.41 -10.61 4.83
N ARG A 104 -17.15 -11.18 3.65
CA ARG A 104 -16.24 -12.33 3.51
C ARG A 104 -14.80 -11.85 3.33
N MET A 105 -13.89 -12.39 4.13
CA MET A 105 -12.45 -12.08 4.08
C MET A 105 -11.59 -13.34 4.02
N ASN A 106 -12.08 -14.42 3.39
CA ASN A 106 -11.42 -15.73 3.39
C ASN A 106 -9.97 -15.68 2.89
N ALA A 107 -9.68 -14.78 1.94
CA ALA A 107 -8.35 -14.63 1.36
C ALA A 107 -7.28 -14.12 2.36
N ILE A 108 -7.67 -13.52 3.50
CA ILE A 108 -6.72 -13.21 4.61
C ILE A 108 -6.05 -14.47 5.14
N ARG A 109 -6.69 -15.65 5.05
CA ARG A 109 -6.11 -16.91 5.54
C ARG A 109 -5.42 -17.73 4.46
N SER A 110 -5.60 -17.37 3.18
CA SER A 110 -5.17 -18.16 2.03
C SER A 110 -4.41 -17.34 0.99
N HIS A 111 -3.76 -16.24 1.42
CA HIS A 111 -3.04 -15.34 0.53
C HIS A 111 -1.72 -15.91 -0.01
N GLY A 112 -1.13 -16.91 0.64
CA GLY A 112 0.09 -17.59 0.16
C GLY A 112 1.42 -16.92 0.54
N ALA A 113 1.42 -15.65 0.93
CA ALA A 113 2.58 -14.99 1.55
C ALA A 113 2.75 -15.32 3.05
N SER A 114 3.87 -14.88 3.65
CA SER A 114 4.03 -14.87 5.10
C SER A 114 2.99 -13.95 5.75
N LYS A 115 2.59 -14.24 7.00
CA LYS A 115 1.67 -13.37 7.74
C LYS A 115 2.27 -11.99 7.92
N MET A 116 3.56 -11.90 8.25
CA MET A 116 4.27 -10.64 8.43
C MET A 116 4.16 -9.75 7.20
N ASP A 117 4.45 -10.27 6.01
CA ASP A 117 4.44 -9.46 4.79
C ASP A 117 3.01 -9.03 4.43
N PHE A 118 2.04 -9.93 4.58
CA PHE A 118 0.64 -9.61 4.31
C PHE A 118 0.09 -8.50 5.22
N GLU A 119 0.40 -8.55 6.52
CA GLU A 119 0.04 -7.50 7.47
C GLU A 119 0.72 -6.17 7.12
N LEU A 120 1.99 -6.21 6.68
CA LEU A 120 2.74 -5.01 6.28
C LEU A 120 2.13 -4.33 5.05
N TRP A 121 1.78 -5.10 4.03
CA TRP A 121 1.11 -4.59 2.84
C TRP A 121 -0.30 -4.06 3.14
N SER A 122 -1.03 -4.75 4.03
CA SER A 122 -2.36 -4.32 4.47
C SER A 122 -2.28 -3.02 5.26
N LEU A 123 -1.25 -2.85 6.09
CA LEU A 123 -0.95 -1.59 6.79
C LEU A 123 -0.71 -0.45 5.79
N VAL A 124 0.12 -0.66 4.76
CA VAL A 124 0.38 0.36 3.74
C VAL A 124 -0.89 0.78 3.01
N ALA A 125 -1.72 -0.17 2.58
CA ALA A 125 -3.00 0.16 1.95
C ALA A 125 -3.94 0.90 2.93
N SER A 126 -3.96 0.52 4.21
CA SER A 126 -4.76 1.16 5.26
C SER A 126 -4.31 2.58 5.57
N ALA A 127 -3.01 2.84 5.52
CA ALA A 127 -2.43 4.18 5.67
C ALA A 127 -2.84 5.09 4.50
N VAL A 128 -2.68 4.63 3.26
CA VAL A 128 -3.10 5.39 2.06
C VAL A 128 -4.61 5.64 2.07
N ASN A 129 -5.40 4.64 2.45
CA ASN A 129 -6.85 4.77 2.53
C ASN A 129 -7.31 5.59 3.74
N GLY A 130 -6.48 5.81 4.76
CA GLY A 130 -6.82 6.60 5.95
C GLY A 130 -7.80 5.92 6.91
N CYS A 131 -7.58 4.64 7.26
CA CYS A 131 -8.41 3.90 8.22
C CYS A 131 -7.65 3.60 9.53
N GLY A 132 -7.83 4.46 10.55
CA GLY A 132 -7.16 4.33 11.85
C GLY A 132 -7.32 2.96 12.51
N LEU A 133 -8.55 2.41 12.53
CA LEU A 133 -8.79 1.09 13.14
C LEU A 133 -8.00 -0.03 12.46
N CYS A 134 -7.88 0.00 11.13
CA CYS A 134 -7.10 -1.00 10.41
C CYS A 134 -5.59 -0.77 10.60
N ILE A 135 -5.14 0.47 10.67
CA ILE A 135 -3.74 0.81 10.96
C ILE A 135 -3.32 0.19 12.29
N ASP A 136 -4.04 0.48 13.37
CA ASP A 136 -3.74 -0.03 14.71
C ASP A 136 -3.79 -1.57 14.74
N SER A 137 -4.76 -2.17 14.05
CA SER A 137 -4.91 -3.63 13.99
C SER A 137 -3.74 -4.31 13.29
N HIS A 138 -3.30 -3.79 12.14
CA HIS A 138 -2.19 -4.36 11.38
C HIS A 138 -0.85 -4.09 12.07
N GLU A 139 -0.64 -2.89 12.64
CA GLU A 139 0.54 -2.56 13.43
C GLU A 139 0.70 -3.51 14.61
N LYS A 140 -0.36 -3.71 15.40
CA LYS A 140 -0.33 -4.64 16.53
C LYS A 140 0.05 -6.06 16.10
N ALA A 141 -0.54 -6.55 15.00
CA ALA A 141 -0.20 -7.86 14.46
C ALA A 141 1.27 -7.94 14.04
N LEU A 142 1.82 -6.88 13.44
CA LEU A 142 3.23 -6.80 13.04
C LEU A 142 4.18 -6.81 14.25
N GLN A 143 3.88 -6.02 15.28
CA GLN A 143 4.65 -5.99 16.54
C GLN A 143 4.64 -7.35 17.25
N GLU A 144 3.51 -8.05 17.27
CA GLU A 144 3.40 -9.42 17.80
C GLU A 144 4.31 -10.43 17.06
N HIS A 145 4.69 -10.16 15.81
CA HIS A 145 5.61 -10.98 15.02
C HIS A 145 7.03 -10.40 14.95
N GLY A 146 7.35 -9.44 15.83
CA GLY A 146 8.70 -8.90 15.99
C GLY A 146 9.14 -7.90 14.92
N VAL A 147 8.21 -7.35 14.13
CA VAL A 147 8.52 -6.26 13.19
C VAL A 147 8.77 -4.99 13.98
N SER A 148 9.90 -4.33 13.71
CA SER A 148 10.26 -3.10 14.41
C SER A 148 9.49 -1.88 13.89
N ASP A 149 9.34 -0.86 14.73
CA ASP A 149 8.73 0.43 14.36
C ASP A 149 9.45 1.07 13.16
N ALA A 150 10.76 0.90 13.05
CA ALA A 150 11.56 1.38 11.93
C ALA A 150 11.15 0.72 10.60
N GLN A 151 10.87 -0.59 10.61
CA GLN A 151 10.41 -1.33 9.43
C GLN A 151 8.97 -0.96 9.06
N ILE A 152 8.10 -0.81 10.06
CA ILE A 152 6.72 -0.34 9.86
C ILE A 152 6.73 1.05 9.21
N LEU A 153 7.51 1.98 9.76
CA LEU A 153 7.62 3.34 9.21
C LEU A 153 8.23 3.33 7.80
N ALA A 154 9.22 2.46 7.55
CA ALA A 154 9.80 2.26 6.22
C ALA A 154 8.75 1.83 5.18
N ALA A 155 7.86 0.90 5.53
CA ALA A 155 6.76 0.48 4.67
C ALA A 155 5.76 1.62 4.41
N VAL A 156 5.37 2.36 5.45
CA VAL A 156 4.46 3.51 5.30
C VAL A 156 5.06 4.60 4.42
N ARG A 157 6.37 4.85 4.49
CA ARG A 157 7.08 5.78 3.58
C ARG A 157 6.93 5.38 2.11
N VAL A 158 6.98 4.07 1.80
CA VAL A 158 6.74 3.59 0.42
C VAL A 158 5.33 3.99 -0.04
N GLY A 159 4.32 3.73 0.78
CA GLY A 159 2.93 4.10 0.48
C GLY A 159 2.74 5.60 0.25
N ALA A 160 3.31 6.42 1.12
CA ALA A 160 3.23 7.88 1.03
C ALA A 160 3.88 8.43 -0.26
N VAL A 161 5.05 7.91 -0.63
CA VAL A 161 5.77 8.33 -1.85
C VAL A 161 5.01 7.92 -3.11
N VAL A 162 4.52 6.68 -3.17
CA VAL A 162 3.72 6.19 -4.30
C VAL A 162 2.44 7.01 -4.46
N HIS A 163 1.77 7.36 -3.35
CA HIS A 163 0.57 8.20 -3.38
C HIS A 163 0.86 9.61 -3.89
N GLY A 164 1.93 10.25 -3.41
CA GLY A 164 2.32 11.58 -3.88
C GLY A 164 2.64 11.60 -5.38
N ILE A 165 3.33 10.57 -5.88
CA ILE A 165 3.64 10.44 -7.32
C ILE A 165 2.37 10.24 -8.14
N ALA A 166 1.45 9.40 -7.67
CA ALA A 166 0.15 9.20 -8.30
C ALA A 166 -0.62 10.52 -8.40
N THR A 167 -0.66 11.32 -7.34
CA THR A 167 -1.32 12.63 -7.36
C THR A 167 -0.76 13.54 -8.46
N VAL A 168 0.57 13.62 -8.57
CA VAL A 168 1.22 14.48 -9.59
C VAL A 168 0.94 13.97 -11.00
N LEU A 169 1.17 12.68 -11.27
CA LEU A 169 0.99 12.15 -12.62
C LEU A 169 -0.47 12.17 -13.08
N ASP A 170 -1.42 11.92 -12.17
CA ASP A 170 -2.84 12.05 -12.51
C ASP A 170 -3.20 13.50 -12.88
N ALA A 171 -2.66 14.51 -12.16
CA ALA A 171 -2.88 15.91 -12.49
C ALA A 171 -2.26 16.31 -13.83
N GLU A 172 -0.99 15.94 -14.07
CA GLU A 172 -0.27 16.24 -15.31
C GLU A 172 -0.93 15.55 -16.52
N SER A 173 -1.50 14.35 -16.35
CA SER A 173 -2.22 13.65 -17.43
C SER A 173 -3.49 14.38 -17.91
N ILE A 174 -4.05 15.27 -17.09
CA ILE A 174 -5.25 16.06 -17.43
C ILE A 174 -4.86 17.40 -18.04
N VAL A 175 -3.88 18.09 -17.45
CA VAL A 175 -3.51 19.45 -17.84
C VAL A 175 -2.68 19.46 -19.12
N GLY A 176 -1.93 18.38 -19.39
CA GLY A 176 -1.25 18.08 -20.65
C GLY A 176 -0.76 19.28 -21.45
N ASP A 177 0.51 19.65 -21.29
CA ASP A 177 1.25 20.30 -22.38
C ASP A 177 1.55 19.29 -23.50
#